data_AF-A0A4Y1R1J5-F1
#
_entry.id   AF-A0A4Y1R1J5-F1
#
_cell.length_a   1.000
_cell.length_b   1.000
_cell.length_c   1.000
_cell.angle_alpha   90.00
_cell.angle_beta   90.00
_cell.angle_gamma   90.00
#
_symmetry.space_group_name_H-M   'P 1'
#
loop_
_entity.id
_entity.type
_entity.pdbx_description
1 polymer ?
#
loop_
_entity_poly.entity_id
_entity_poly.type
_entity_poly.pdbx_seq_one_letter_code
_entity_poly.pdbx_strand_id
1 'polypeptide(L)'
;MYEVDPCDDLTDDDFRMAIQNASGVRNALFVPEVPFEFLVRRQIARLLDPSLQCLRFVYDELIKEDKILPTDKPRLSALILGILLKL
;
A
#
# COMPACT_ATOMS: atom_id res chain seq x y z
N MET A 1 18.70 -6.43 -3.26
CA MET A 1 17.42 -6.14 -2.60
C MET A 1 16.77 -5.04 -3.43
N TYR A 2 15.55 -5.21 -3.92
CA TYR A 2 14.87 -4.11 -4.61
C TYR A 2 14.60 -3.02 -3.57
N GLU A 3 15.30 -1.90 -3.69
CA GLU A 3 15.06 -0.72 -2.86
C GLU A 3 13.86 0.02 -3.46
N VAL A 4 12.82 0.19 -2.65
CA VAL A 4 11.64 0.97 -3.02
C VAL A 4 11.81 2.32 -2.36
N ASP A 5 12.00 3.36 -3.17
CA ASP A 5 11.99 4.74 -2.69
C ASP A 5 10.53 5.13 -2.36
N PRO A 6 10.20 5.49 -1.12
CA PRO A 6 8.85 5.85 -0.72
C PRO A 6 8.37 7.20 -1.31
N CYS A 7 9.25 7.99 -1.92
CA CYS A 7 8.97 9.31 -2.47
C CYS A 7 9.13 9.39 -4.00
N ASP A 8 9.37 8.27 -4.68
CA ASP A 8 9.61 8.22 -6.13
C ASP A 8 8.42 8.74 -6.98
N ASP A 9 7.19 8.70 -6.46
CA ASP A 9 5.98 9.21 -7.12
C ASP A 9 5.54 10.60 -6.60
N LEU A 10 6.30 11.22 -5.68
CA LEU A 10 5.97 12.51 -5.09
C LEU A 10 6.77 13.63 -5.75
N THR A 11 6.06 14.59 -6.33
CA THR A 11 6.66 15.80 -6.91
C THR A 11 6.33 17.04 -6.08
N ASP A 12 7.17 18.08 -6.19
CA ASP A 12 6.90 19.38 -5.56
C ASP A 12 5.54 19.98 -5.98
N ASP A 13 5.07 19.65 -7.19
CA ASP A 13 3.77 20.05 -7.68
C ASP A 13 2.63 19.31 -6.97
N ASP A 14 2.79 18.02 -6.65
CA ASP A 14 1.83 17.27 -5.80
C ASP A 14 1.69 17.94 -4.44
N PHE A 15 2.81 18.32 -3.80
CA PHE A 15 2.79 19.03 -2.52
C PHE A 15 2.07 20.37 -2.63
N ARG A 16 2.40 21.17 -3.66
CA ARG A 16 1.78 22.48 -3.89
C ARG A 16 0.27 22.34 -4.10
N MET A 17 -0.16 21.40 -4.95
CA MET A 17 -1.56 21.14 -5.23
C MET A 17 -2.30 20.68 -3.97
N ALA A 18 -1.73 19.75 -3.20
CA ALA A 18 -2.34 19.28 -1.96
C ALA A 18 -2.56 20.42 -0.96
N ILE A 19 -1.57 21.31 -0.80
CA ILE A 19 -1.67 22.48 0.08
C ILE A 19 -2.73 23.47 -0.41
N GLN A 20 -2.77 23.77 -1.70
CA GLN A 20 -3.75 24.68 -2.30
C GLN A 20 -5.17 24.13 -2.14
N ASN A 21 -5.37 22.84 -2.41
CA ASN A 21 -6.66 22.17 -2.26
C ASN A 21 -7.14 22.16 -0.81
N ALA A 22 -6.25 21.92 0.16
CA ALA A 22 -6.60 21.93 1.58
C ALA A 22 -6.88 23.34 2.12
N SER A 23 -6.18 24.36 1.62
CA SER A 23 -6.38 25.76 2.02
C SER A 23 -7.62 26.39 1.38
N GLY A 24 -8.05 25.86 0.23
CA GLY A 24 -9.16 26.38 -0.56
C GLY A 24 -8.90 27.81 -1.02
N VAL A 25 -9.93 28.65 -1.00
CA VAL A 25 -9.84 30.07 -1.40
C VAL A 25 -9.22 30.99 -0.34
N ARG A 26 -8.84 30.46 0.82
CA ARG A 26 -8.33 31.25 1.94
C ARG A 26 -6.81 31.33 1.86
N ASN A 27 -6.26 32.53 2.02
CA ASN A 27 -4.83 32.71 2.25
C ASN A 27 -4.51 32.19 3.66
N ALA A 28 -4.00 30.97 3.73
CA ALA A 28 -3.55 30.38 4.98
C ALA A 28 -2.20 30.99 5.39
N LEU A 29 -2.10 31.43 6.64
CA LEU A 29 -0.83 31.91 7.23
C LEU A 29 0.12 30.74 7.57
N PHE A 30 -0.44 29.53 7.70
CA PHE A 30 0.28 28.30 8.01
C PHE A 30 -0.19 27.19 7.08
N VAL A 31 0.71 26.24 6.77
CA VAL A 31 0.36 25.05 6.01
C VAL A 31 -0.53 24.15 6.88
N PRO A 32 -1.73 23.74 6.40
CA PRO A 32 -2.57 22.78 7.13
C PRO A 32 -1.89 21.41 7.29
N GLU A 33 -2.33 20.60 8.24
CA GLU A 33 -1.83 19.21 8.42
C GLU A 33 -2.43 18.23 7.40
N VAL A 34 -3.62 18.53 6.89
CA VAL A 34 -4.41 17.67 5.98
C VAL A 34 -3.64 17.24 4.71
N PRO A 35 -2.89 18.11 3.99
CA PRO A 35 -2.06 17.71 2.86
C PRO A 35 -1.06 16.60 3.20
N PHE A 36 -0.42 16.69 4.37
CA PHE A 36 0.55 15.68 4.79
C PHE A 36 -0.13 14.34 5.01
N GLU A 37 -1.23 14.31 5.77
CA GLU A 37 -2.01 13.09 5.99
C GLU A 37 -2.50 12.48 4.67
N PHE A 38 -2.98 13.31 3.75
CA PHE A 38 -3.43 12.89 2.43
C PHE A 38 -2.31 12.22 1.61
N LEU A 39 -1.15 12.87 1.52
CA LEU A 39 -0.01 12.35 0.77
C LEU A 39 0.54 11.06 1.39
N VAL A 40 0.63 10.98 2.71
CA VAL A 40 1.08 9.76 3.41
C VAL A 40 0.11 8.60 3.18
N ARG A 41 -1.22 8.84 3.23
CA ARG A 41 -2.21 7.80 2.92
C ARG A 41 -2.08 7.30 1.47
N ARG A 42 -1.79 8.20 0.51
CA ARG A 42 -1.49 7.83 -0.88
C ARG A 42 -0.28 6.90 -0.95
N GLN A 43 0.79 7.21 -0.22
CA GLN A 43 1.98 6.36 -0.18
C GLN A 43 1.72 4.98 0.45
N ILE A 44 0.96 4.92 1.53
CA ILE A 44 0.59 3.64 2.17
C ILE A 44 -0.22 2.76 1.21
N ALA A 45 -1.12 3.33 0.43
CA ALA A 45 -1.94 2.59 -0.52
C ALA A 45 -1.10 1.90 -1.62
N ARG A 46 0.06 2.46 -1.99
CA ARG A 46 0.98 1.85 -2.96
C ARG A 46 1.59 0.54 -2.48
N LEU A 47 1.53 0.23 -1.18
CA LEU A 47 2.02 -1.03 -0.62
C LEU A 47 1.08 -2.21 -0.89
N LEU A 48 -0.17 -1.97 -1.32
CA LEU A 48 -1.14 -3.03 -1.55
C LEU A 48 -0.67 -4.00 -2.65
N ASP A 49 -0.39 -3.49 -3.85
CA ASP A 49 0.03 -4.30 -4.98
C ASP A 49 1.29 -5.14 -4.72
N PRO A 50 2.41 -4.60 -4.21
CA PRO A 50 3.59 -5.41 -3.89
C PRO A 50 3.32 -6.41 -2.76
N SER A 51 2.44 -6.10 -1.80
CA SER A 51 2.03 -7.05 -0.76
C SER A 51 1.25 -8.22 -1.34
N LEU A 52 0.34 -7.97 -2.29
CA LEU A 52 -0.39 -9.02 -2.99
C LEU A 52 0.51 -9.85 -3.89
N GLN A 53 1.50 -9.22 -4.53
CA GLN A 53 2.50 -9.93 -5.31
C GLN A 53 3.34 -10.86 -4.44
N CYS A 54 3.79 -10.37 -3.28
CA CYS A 54 4.49 -11.18 -2.28
C CYS A 54 3.65 -12.39 -1.85
N LEU A 55 2.37 -12.16 -1.56
CA LEU A 55 1.44 -13.22 -1.17
C LEU A 55 1.26 -14.29 -2.26
N ARG A 56 1.16 -13.86 -3.53
CA ARG A 56 1.12 -14.78 -4.68
C ARG A 56 2.38 -15.60 -4.80
N PHE A 57 3.56 -15.01 -4.63
CA PHE A 57 4.82 -15.76 -4.65
C PHE A 57 4.88 -16.80 -3.53
N VAL A 58 4.48 -16.44 -2.31
CA VAL A 58 4.39 -17.39 -1.20
C VAL A 58 3.40 -18.51 -1.50
N TYR A 59 2.24 -18.19 -2.08
CA TYR A 59 1.24 -19.18 -2.48
C TYR A 59 1.76 -20.14 -3.56
N ASP A 60 2.42 -19.62 -4.58
CA ASP A 60 3.00 -20.41 -5.67
C ASP A 60 4.10 -21.34 -5.16
N GLU A 61 4.97 -20.87 -4.27
CA GLU A 61 5.98 -21.70 -3.62
C GLU A 61 5.35 -22.76 -2.71
N LEU A 62 4.35 -22.39 -1.91
CA LEU A 62 3.63 -23.35 -1.07
C LEU A 62 2.97 -24.44 -1.91
N ILE A 63 2.35 -24.12 -3.05
CA ILE A 63 1.77 -25.14 -3.95
C ILE A 63 2.83 -26.06 -4.55
N LYS A 64 4.02 -25.54 -4.88
CA LYS A 64 5.12 -26.36 -5.38
C LYS A 64 5.55 -27.39 -4.34
N GLU A 65 5.64 -26.99 -3.08
CA GLU A 65 5.92 -27.87 -1.93
C GLU A 65 4.71 -28.74 -1.53
N ASP A 66 3.47 -28.28 -1.70
CA ASP A 66 2.19 -28.97 -1.38
C ASP A 66 1.92 -30.17 -2.31
N LYS A 67 2.67 -30.32 -3.42
CA LYS A 67 2.78 -31.62 -4.11
C LYS A 67 3.31 -32.74 -3.19
N ILE A 68 3.89 -32.40 -2.04
CA ILE A 68 4.50 -33.31 -1.08
C ILE A 68 3.61 -33.51 0.18
N LEU A 69 2.75 -32.55 0.60
CA LEU A 69 1.88 -32.71 1.79
C LEU A 69 0.46 -32.11 1.58
N PRO A 70 -0.66 -32.84 1.74
CA PRO A 70 -2.00 -32.37 1.30
C PRO A 70 -2.86 -31.62 2.34
N THR A 71 -2.31 -31.19 3.49
CA THR A 71 -3.13 -30.97 4.71
C THR A 71 -3.55 -29.53 5.03
N ASP A 72 -3.01 -28.46 4.42
CA ASP A 72 -3.27 -27.07 4.90
C ASP A 72 -3.98 -26.13 3.91
N LYS A 73 -4.43 -26.63 2.76
CA LYS A 73 -5.13 -25.86 1.70
C LYS A 73 -6.23 -24.88 2.17
N PRO A 74 -7.19 -25.26 3.02
CA PRO A 74 -8.29 -24.37 3.40
C PRO A 74 -7.90 -23.29 4.42
N ARG A 75 -6.77 -23.43 5.13
CA ARG A 75 -6.31 -22.45 6.11
C ARG A 75 -5.59 -21.28 5.46
N LEU A 76 -4.76 -21.57 4.45
CA LEU A 76 -4.04 -20.54 3.69
C LEU A 76 -4.97 -19.66 2.87
N SER A 77 -5.96 -20.24 2.20
CA SER A 77 -6.97 -19.47 1.46
C SER A 77 -7.78 -18.55 2.38
N ALA A 78 -8.13 -19.02 3.59
CA ALA A 78 -8.80 -18.20 4.60
C ALA A 78 -7.91 -17.09 5.16
N LEU A 79 -6.61 -17.33 5.32
CA LEU A 79 -5.65 -16.33 5.81
C LEU A 79 -5.43 -15.22 4.77
N ILE A 80 -5.33 -15.60 3.48
CA ILE A 80 -5.22 -14.68 2.33
C ILE A 80 -6.48 -13.80 2.23
N LEU A 81 -7.67 -14.42 2.24
CA LEU A 81 -8.93 -13.69 2.21
C LEU A 81 -9.08 -12.77 3.44
N GLY A 82 -8.58 -13.22 4.60
CA GLY A 82 -8.58 -12.46 5.85
C GLY A 82 -7.64 -11.25 5.84
N ILE A 83 -6.50 -11.32 5.15
CA ILE A 83 -5.59 -10.17 4.95
C ILE A 83 -6.22 -9.18 3.96
N LEU A 84 -6.78 -9.69 2.85
CA LEU A 84 -7.45 -8.89 1.82
C LEU A 84 -8.70 -8.15 2.32
N LEU A 85 -9.44 -8.71 3.28
CA LEU A 85 -10.63 -8.09 3.87
C LEU A 85 -10.33 -7.17 5.07
N LYS A 86 -9.08 -7.14 5.55
CA LYS A 86 -8.65 -6.33 6.72
C LYS A 86 -7.72 -5.16 6.36
N LEU A 87 -7.31 -5.07 5.09
CA LEU A 87 -6.68 -3.88 4.48
C LEU A 87 -7.75 -3.05 3.78
#